data_AF-A0A429GD17-F1
#
_entry.id   AF-A0A429GD17-F1
#
_cell.length_a   1.000
_cell.length_b   1.000
_cell.length_c   1.000
_cell.angle_alpha   90.00
_cell.angle_beta   90.00
_cell.angle_gamma   90.00
#
_symmetry.space_group_name_H-M   'P 1'
#
loop_
_entity.id
_entity.type
_entity.pdbx_description
1 polymer ?
#
loop_
_entity_poly.entity_id
_entity_poly.type
_entity_poly.pdbx_seq_one_letter_code
_entity_poly.pdbx_strand_id
1 'polypeptide(L)'
;MQKNISCSSFQRSKAPREEVANIVLAILKDGDIVKVPLLQRHVEEAIKESTTSGIHVWDYLCFLPVKDYVDTIFSCDFHFQKIGGYKVKVVNPLNLWLLL
;
A
#
# COMPACT_ATOMS: atom_id res chain seq x y z
N MET A 1 18.04 -31.34 -2.19
CA MET A 1 18.62 -30.51 -1.11
C MET A 1 17.54 -29.54 -0.64
N GLN A 2 16.83 -29.89 0.43
CA GLN A 2 15.78 -29.05 1.02
C GLN A 2 16.46 -27.85 1.72
N LYS A 3 16.12 -26.63 1.31
CA LYS A 3 16.52 -25.42 2.05
C LYS A 3 15.35 -25.02 2.93
N ASN A 4 15.42 -25.42 4.19
CA ASN A 4 14.57 -24.92 5.25
C ASN A 4 14.88 -23.44 5.45
N ILE A 5 13.91 -22.55 5.20
CA ILE A 5 14.00 -21.15 5.63
C ILE A 5 13.40 -21.09 7.03
N SER A 6 14.24 -21.10 8.06
CA SER A 6 13.80 -20.86 9.44
C SER A 6 13.52 -19.37 9.60
N CYS A 7 12.24 -19.04 9.82
CA CYS A 7 11.79 -17.71 10.18
C CYS A 7 12.23 -17.40 11.62
N SER A 8 13.20 -16.52 11.79
CA SER A 8 13.58 -15.94 13.09
C SER A 8 14.18 -14.56 12.82
N SER A 9 13.47 -13.50 13.21
CA SER A 9 13.79 -12.06 13.06
C SER A 9 13.57 -11.44 11.66
N PHE A 10 12.38 -10.87 11.44
CA PHE A 10 12.10 -9.95 10.33
C PHE A 10 12.81 -8.61 10.60
N GLN A 11 14.13 -8.57 10.44
CA GLN A 11 14.84 -7.32 10.19
C GLN A 11 14.45 -6.89 8.78
N ARG A 12 13.74 -5.76 8.62
CA ARG A 12 13.51 -5.13 7.31
C ARG A 12 14.89 -4.87 6.68
N SER A 13 15.40 -5.81 5.88
CA SER A 13 16.57 -5.58 5.05
C SER A 13 16.21 -4.45 4.10
N LYS A 14 16.84 -3.29 4.26
CA LYS A 14 16.64 -2.19 3.33
C LYS A 14 17.06 -2.69 1.96
N ALA A 15 16.13 -2.64 1.00
CA ALA A 15 16.44 -2.96 -0.38
C ALA A 15 17.60 -2.06 -0.87
N PRO A 16 18.52 -2.58 -1.71
CA PRO A 16 19.57 -1.79 -2.32
C PRO A 16 19.00 -0.53 -2.98
N ARG A 17 19.60 0.63 -2.72
CA ARG A 17 19.08 1.92 -3.19
C ARG A 17 18.95 1.98 -4.71
N GLU A 18 19.89 1.36 -5.42
CA GLU A 18 19.88 1.29 -6.88
C GLU A 18 18.72 0.44 -7.39
N GLU A 19 18.44 -0.70 -6.76
CA GLU A 19 17.31 -1.56 -7.10
C GLU A 19 15.98 -0.83 -6.88
N VAL A 20 15.83 -0.14 -5.73
CA VAL A 20 14.64 0.68 -5.45
C VAL A 20 14.48 1.79 -6.48
N ALA A 21 15.56 2.49 -6.84
CA ALA A 21 15.50 3.55 -7.85
C ALA A 21 15.06 3.00 -9.22
N ASN A 22 15.57 1.84 -9.62
CA ASN A 22 15.20 1.19 -10.87
C ASN A 22 13.72 0.78 -10.90
N ILE A 23 13.20 0.23 -9.79
CA ILE A 23 11.78 -0.11 -9.65
C ILE A 23 10.91 1.14 -9.78
N VAL A 24 11.25 2.21 -9.06
CA VAL A 24 10.49 3.48 -9.12
C VAL A 24 10.52 4.06 -10.54
N LEU A 25 11.68 4.07 -11.20
CA LEU A 25 11.81 4.55 -12.58
C LEU A 25 11.00 3.70 -13.57
N ALA A 26 10.95 2.38 -13.38
CA ALA A 26 10.11 1.50 -14.18
C ALA A 26 8.63 1.87 -14.02
N ILE A 27 8.15 1.99 -12.78
CA ILE A 27 6.76 2.40 -12.48
C ILE A 27 6.43 3.76 -13.11
N LEU A 28 7.35 4.72 -13.02
CA LEU A 28 7.16 6.06 -13.58
C LEU A 28 7.01 6.06 -15.10
N LYS A 29 7.76 5.18 -15.80
CA LYS A 29 7.76 5.08 -17.27
C LYS A 29 6.69 4.15 -17.84
N ASP A 30 6.13 3.27 -17.01
CA ASP A 30 5.13 2.30 -17.43
C ASP A 30 3.83 2.97 -17.87
N GLY A 31 3.36 2.67 -19.09
CA GLY A 31 2.12 3.21 -19.66
C GLY A 31 0.86 2.54 -19.11
N ASP A 32 0.97 1.34 -18.55
CA ASP A 32 -0.14 0.57 -17.99
C ASP A 32 -0.44 1.00 -16.54
N ILE A 33 0.47 1.77 -15.92
CA ILE A 33 0.30 2.32 -14.57
C ILE A 33 -0.22 3.76 -14.65
N VAL A 34 -1.48 3.93 -14.25
CA VAL A 34 -2.12 5.24 -14.07
C VAL A 34 -1.56 5.94 -12.83
N LYS A 35 -0.96 7.12 -13.01
CA LYS A 35 -0.50 7.97 -11.91
C LYS A 35 -1.55 9.05 -11.61
N VAL A 36 -2.01 9.11 -10.38
CA VAL A 36 -3.02 10.09 -9.95
C VAL A 36 -2.38 11.12 -9.02
N PRO A 37 -2.58 12.44 -9.26
CA PRO A 37 -1.99 13.47 -8.43
C PRO A 37 -2.60 13.49 -7.02
N LEU A 38 -1.75 13.73 -6.03
CA LEU A 38 -2.18 14.11 -4.70
C LEU A 38 -2.60 15.58 -4.70
N LEU A 39 -3.81 15.84 -4.25
CA LEU A 39 -4.39 17.18 -4.15
C LEU A 39 -4.61 17.50 -2.68
N GLN A 40 -4.65 18.79 -2.35
CA GLN A 40 -4.81 19.25 -0.96
C GLN A 40 -6.03 18.62 -0.28
N ARG A 41 -7.16 18.50 -0.97
CA ARG A 41 -8.36 17.84 -0.45
C ARG A 41 -8.12 16.39 0.01
N HIS A 42 -7.23 15.65 -0.66
CA HIS A 42 -6.89 14.27 -0.28
C HIS A 42 -6.11 14.25 1.03
N VAL A 43 -5.26 15.26 1.25
CA VAL A 43 -4.49 15.41 2.49
C VAL A 43 -5.41 15.77 3.66
N GLU A 44 -6.32 16.73 3.46
CA GLU A 44 -7.30 17.13 4.47
C GLU A 44 -8.21 15.95 4.88
N GLU A 45 -8.72 15.19 3.90
CA GLU A 45 -9.51 13.99 4.16
C GLU A 45 -8.67 12.91 4.85
N ALA A 46 -7.43 12.65 4.39
CA ALA A 46 -6.55 11.66 5.01
C ALA A 46 -6.24 11.96 6.48
N ILE A 47 -6.02 13.23 6.85
CA ILE A 47 -5.78 13.63 8.25
C ILE A 47 -7.02 13.35 9.11
N LYS A 48 -8.21 13.71 8.62
CA LYS A 48 -9.48 13.47 9.32
C LYS A 48 -9.73 11.99 9.54
N GLU A 49 -9.57 11.18 8.50
CA GLU A 49 -9.82 9.74 8.55
C GLU A 49 -8.77 9.01 9.40
N SER A 50 -7.49 9.41 9.28
CA SER A 50 -6.40 8.90 10.12
C SER A 50 -6.64 9.16 11.60
N THR A 51 -7.05 10.38 11.96
CA THR A 51 -7.34 10.76 13.35
C THR A 51 -8.50 9.94 13.93
N THR A 52 -9.51 9.64 13.11
CA THR A 52 -10.73 8.93 13.54
C THR A 52 -10.51 7.42 13.66
N SER A 53 -9.77 6.83 12.72
CA SER A 53 -9.58 5.37 12.61
C SER A 53 -8.36 4.83 13.35
N GLY A 54 -7.39 5.70 13.66
CA GLY A 54 -6.06 5.32 14.13
C GLY A 54 -5.15 4.69 13.07
N ILE A 55 -5.56 4.68 11.79
CA ILE A 55 -4.74 4.20 10.66
C ILE A 55 -3.77 5.30 10.23
N HIS A 56 -2.59 4.92 9.75
CA HIS A 56 -1.57 5.87 9.33
C HIS A 56 -2.05 6.72 8.13
N VAL A 57 -1.75 8.03 8.14
CA VAL A 57 -2.18 8.97 7.08
C VAL A 57 -1.75 8.55 5.67
N TRP A 58 -0.58 7.91 5.55
CA TRP A 58 -0.05 7.39 4.28
C TRP A 58 -0.97 6.35 3.62
N ASP A 59 -1.63 5.48 4.41
CA ASP A 59 -2.52 4.46 3.84
C ASP A 59 -3.74 5.12 3.17
N TYR A 60 -4.26 6.19 3.77
CA TYR A 60 -5.30 7.01 3.17
C TYR A 60 -4.82 7.77 1.94
N LEU A 61 -3.61 8.33 1.96
CA LEU A 61 -3.05 9.02 0.79
C LEU A 61 -2.82 8.07 -0.40
N CYS A 62 -2.54 6.79 -0.14
CA CYS A 62 -2.45 5.77 -1.19
C CYS A 62 -3.80 5.44 -1.82
N PHE A 63 -4.91 5.59 -1.09
CA PHE A 63 -6.23 5.15 -1.54
C PHE A 63 -7.16 6.29 -1.97
N LEU A 64 -7.29 7.36 -1.17
CA LEU A 64 -8.27 8.43 -1.40
C LEU A 64 -8.23 9.06 -2.81
N PRO A 65 -7.07 9.29 -3.45
CA PRO A 65 -7.04 9.86 -4.79
C PRO A 65 -7.68 8.97 -5.85
N VAL A 66 -7.68 7.65 -5.61
CA VAL A 66 -8.14 6.63 -6.56
C VAL A 66 -9.46 5.98 -6.14
N LYS A 67 -10.03 6.35 -4.99
CA LYS A 67 -11.16 5.66 -4.35
C LYS A 67 -12.39 5.47 -5.24
N ASP A 68 -12.63 6.41 -6.17
CA ASP A 68 -13.79 6.40 -7.07
C ASP A 68 -13.51 5.67 -8.40
N TYR A 69 -12.27 5.21 -8.62
CA TYR A 69 -11.81 4.60 -9.87
C TYR A 69 -11.41 3.13 -9.73
N VAL A 70 -11.33 2.60 -8.51
CA VAL A 70 -10.85 1.25 -8.23
C VAL A 70 -11.91 0.43 -7.49
N ASP A 71 -12.07 -0.83 -7.88
CA ASP A 71 -12.95 -1.78 -7.21
C ASP A 71 -12.19 -2.74 -6.27
N THR A 72 -10.86 -2.82 -6.43
CA THR A 72 -10.01 -3.80 -5.76
C THR A 72 -8.67 -3.17 -5.36
N ILE A 73 -8.28 -3.41 -4.10
CA ILE A 73 -6.96 -3.11 -3.57
C ILE A 73 -6.23 -4.44 -3.36
N PHE A 74 -5.02 -4.53 -3.91
CA PHE A 74 -4.10 -5.62 -3.61
C PHE A 74 -3.11 -5.16 -2.55
N SER A 75 -3.20 -5.71 -1.34
CA SER A 75 -2.31 -5.37 -0.24
C SER A 75 -2.14 -6.54 0.73
N CYS A 76 -0.94 -6.66 1.29
CA CYS A 76 -0.66 -7.59 2.38
C CYS A 76 -0.81 -6.94 3.76
N ASP A 77 -1.02 -5.62 3.81
CA ASP A 77 -1.14 -4.86 5.06
C ASP A 77 -2.53 -4.99 5.66
N PHE A 78 -2.58 -5.36 6.94
CA PHE A 78 -3.82 -5.54 7.70
C PHE A 78 -4.66 -4.25 7.79
N HIS A 79 -4.06 -3.06 7.80
CA HIS A 79 -4.81 -1.80 7.90
C HIS A 79 -5.75 -1.56 6.71
N PHE A 80 -5.40 -2.09 5.54
CA PHE A 80 -6.24 -1.96 4.35
C PHE A 80 -7.57 -2.70 4.47
N GLN A 81 -7.69 -3.70 5.36
CA GLN A 81 -8.99 -4.32 5.62
C GLN A 81 -10.03 -3.33 6.14
N LYS A 82 -9.61 -2.35 6.95
CA LYS A 82 -10.49 -1.28 7.44
C LYS A 82 -10.84 -0.29 6.32
N ILE A 83 -9.91 -0.03 5.39
CA ILE A 83 -10.17 0.77 4.17
C ILE A 83 -11.18 0.07 3.25
N GLY A 84 -11.32 -1.25 3.31
CA GLY A 84 -12.39 -1.99 2.61
C GLY A 84 -13.81 -1.46 2.88
N GLY A 85 -14.02 -0.74 3.98
CA GLY A 85 -15.29 -0.06 4.30
C GLY A 85 -15.77 0.95 3.25
N TYR A 86 -14.89 1.43 2.37
CA TYR A 86 -15.23 2.31 1.23
C TYR A 86 -15.87 1.56 0.04
N LYS A 87 -16.43 0.37 0.26
CA LYS A 87 -17.01 -0.51 -0.78
C LYS A 87 -15.99 -0.96 -1.83
N VAL A 88 -14.73 -1.07 -1.42
CA VAL A 88 -13.63 -1.58 -2.24
C VAL A 88 -13.23 -2.96 -1.74
N LYS A 89 -12.99 -3.89 -2.64
CA LYS A 89 -12.54 -5.25 -2.30
C LYS A 89 -11.07 -5.19 -1.91
N VAL A 90 -10.67 -5.85 -0.83
CA VAL A 90 -9.26 -5.95 -0.42
C VAL A 90 -8.81 -7.40 -0.60
N VAL A 91 -7.78 -7.61 -1.41
CA VAL A 91 -7.22 -8.93 -1.73
C VAL A 91 -5.78 -8.98 -1.25
N ASN A 92 -5.46 -9.99 -0.46
CA ASN A 92 -4.08 -10.30 -0.10
C ASN A 92 -3.52 -11.34 -1.08
N PRO A 93 -2.64 -10.96 -2.02
CA PRO A 93 -2.13 -11.89 -3.03
C PRO A 93 -1.24 -13.00 -2.45
N LEU A 94 -0.75 -12.83 -1.22
CA LEU A 94 0.13 -13.78 -0.53
C LEU A 94 -0.60 -14.62 0.53
N ASN A 95 -1.90 -14.39 0.75
CA ASN A 95 -2.68 -15.01 1.82
C ASN A 95 -2.04 -14.88 3.23
N LEU A 96 -1.26 -13.82 3.47
CA LEU A 96 -0.57 -13.56 4.74
C LEU A 96 -0.69 -12.09 5.12
N TRP A 97 -1.43 -11.78 6.19
CA TRP A 97 -1.61 -10.41 6.67
C TRP A 97 -0.44 -9.97 7.55
N LEU A 98 0.18 -8.86 7.17
CA LEU A 98 1.28 -8.24 7.89
C LEU A 98 0.74 -7.06 8.71
N LEU A 99 1.13 -7.01 9.99
CA LEU A 99 1.01 -5.81 10.81
C LEU A 99 2.26 -4.97 10.57
N LEU A 100 2.14 -3.90 9.77
CA LEU A 100 3.26 -3.06 9.32
C LEU A 100 3.27 -1.67 9.93
#